data_AF-A0A6P0Y126-F1
#
_entry.id   AF-A0A6P0Y126-F1
#
_cell.length_a   1.000
_cell.length_b   1.000
_cell.length_c   1.000
_cell.angle_alpha   90.00
_cell.angle_beta   90.00
_cell.angle_gamma   90.00
#
_symmetry.space_group_name_H-M   'P 1'
#
loop_
_entity.id
_entity.type
_entity.pdbx_description
1 polymer ?
#
loop_
_entity_poly.entity_id
_entity_poly.type
_entity_poly.pdbx_seq_one_letter_code
_entity_poly.pdbx_strand_id
1 'polypeptide(L)'
;HSLLTALVIFGLLTVVVKGYWEAVIPLTWLVASIVFLVKHYPIWSHHYLFIFTPMAWLASYSMTGVLDFYQRRDWRKHLKRLNFPEFILPLISTLLLVYGVSKFPFSIPTFPENAQQAIAIEVLKKHKGANQWVFVDEPIIAFSANLLVPPEVAVLSSKRLASGSISFHDIPPILARYQPQQILLSRFVGRALSNDSLKTYLEKYYSRNSLDAPQEEKVNFAHYVLKN
;
A
#
# COMPACT_ATOMS: atom_id res chain seq x y z
N HIS A 1 -16.56 -2.60 3.32
CA HIS A 1 -17.18 -2.12 2.06
C HIS A 1 -18.69 -1.88 2.19
N SER A 2 -19.47 -2.77 2.81
CA SER A 2 -20.93 -2.66 2.97
C SER A 2 -21.44 -1.38 3.64
N LEU A 3 -20.68 -0.81 4.58
CA LEU A 3 -21.08 0.42 5.26
C LEU A 3 -20.98 1.67 4.36
N LEU A 4 -19.88 1.81 3.63
CA LEU A 4 -19.68 2.96 2.74
C LEU A 4 -20.74 2.95 1.63
N THR A 5 -21.05 1.78 1.07
CA THR A 5 -22.13 1.65 0.09
C THR A 5 -23.49 2.05 0.67
N ALA A 6 -23.78 1.69 1.93
CA ALA A 6 -24.99 2.13 2.60
C ALA A 6 -25.04 3.66 2.76
N LEU A 7 -23.95 4.29 3.23
CA LEU A 7 -23.87 5.75 3.35
C LEU A 7 -24.01 6.47 2.00
N VAL A 8 -23.46 5.91 0.92
CA VAL A 8 -23.64 6.43 -0.44
C VAL A 8 -25.10 6.39 -0.86
N ILE A 9 -25.81 5.28 -0.61
CA ILE A 9 -27.25 5.16 -0.93
C ILE A 9 -28.05 6.22 -0.17
N PHE A 10 -27.81 6.37 1.14
CA PHE A 10 -28.50 7.38 1.95
C PHE A 10 -28.12 8.82 1.56
N GLY A 11 -26.89 9.06 1.15
CA GLY A 11 -26.44 10.33 0.58
C GLY A 11 -27.17 10.66 -0.72
N LEU A 12 -27.28 9.70 -1.64
CA LEU A 12 -28.02 9.86 -2.89
C LEU A 12 -29.52 10.11 -2.65
N LEU A 13 -30.15 9.40 -1.70
CA LEU A 13 -31.54 9.68 -1.32
C LEU A 13 -31.71 11.10 -0.78
N THR A 14 -30.76 11.57 0.03
CA THR A 14 -30.77 12.94 0.56
C THR A 14 -30.63 13.98 -0.56
N VAL A 15 -29.76 13.72 -1.55
CA VAL A 15 -29.59 14.55 -2.75
C VAL A 15 -30.89 14.65 -3.54
N VAL A 16 -31.57 13.52 -3.78
CA VAL A 16 -32.84 13.50 -4.55
C VAL A 16 -33.94 14.25 -3.80
N VAL A 17 -34.07 14.05 -2.49
CA VAL A 17 -35.11 14.70 -1.67
C VAL A 17 -34.87 16.21 -1.53
N LYS A 18 -33.60 16.64 -1.44
CA LYS A 18 -33.23 18.06 -1.23
C LYS A 18 -32.88 18.82 -2.51
N GLY A 19 -32.71 18.14 -3.64
CA GLY A 19 -32.41 18.76 -4.93
C GLY A 19 -30.98 19.30 -5.07
N TYR A 20 -29.98 18.65 -4.47
CA TYR A 20 -28.58 19.09 -4.56
C TYR A 20 -27.98 18.83 -5.95
N TRP A 21 -27.93 19.86 -6.79
CA TRP A 21 -27.37 19.78 -8.14
C TRP A 21 -25.84 19.56 -8.14
N GLU A 22 -25.16 19.93 -7.05
CA GLU A 22 -23.73 19.77 -6.87
C GLU A 22 -23.31 18.28 -6.89
N ALA A 23 -24.24 17.38 -6.55
CA ALA A 23 -24.01 15.93 -6.55
C ALA A 23 -23.83 15.34 -7.96
N VAL A 24 -24.17 16.08 -9.01
CA VAL A 24 -23.96 15.66 -10.42
C VAL A 24 -22.48 15.41 -10.69
N ILE A 25 -21.59 16.20 -10.08
CA ILE A 25 -20.14 16.07 -10.28
C ILE A 25 -19.61 14.72 -9.75
N PRO A 26 -19.76 14.38 -8.45
CA PRO A 26 -19.28 13.09 -7.94
C PRO A 26 -20.05 11.90 -8.53
N LEU A 27 -21.31 12.06 -8.91
CA LEU A 27 -22.07 11.00 -9.59
C LEU A 27 -21.52 10.71 -10.99
N THR A 28 -21.28 11.75 -11.79
CA THR A 28 -20.73 11.61 -13.15
C THR A 28 -19.33 11.01 -13.08
N TRP A 29 -18.51 11.44 -12.12
CA TRP A 29 -17.22 10.84 -11.85
C TRP A 29 -17.37 9.35 -11.51
N LEU A 30 -18.21 8.99 -10.55
CA LEU A 30 -18.41 7.59 -10.16
C LEU A 30 -18.79 6.71 -11.36
N VAL A 31 -19.74 7.17 -12.17
CA VAL A 31 -20.17 6.45 -13.38
C VAL A 31 -19.03 6.32 -14.38
N ALA A 32 -18.30 7.40 -14.66
CA ALA A 32 -17.15 7.39 -15.56
C ALA A 32 -16.05 6.42 -15.08
N SER A 33 -15.73 6.43 -13.78
CA SER A 33 -14.77 5.51 -13.16
C SER A 33 -15.19 4.05 -13.33
N ILE A 34 -16.48 3.73 -13.09
CA ILE A 34 -17.00 2.37 -13.26
C ILE A 34 -16.90 1.94 -14.73
N VAL A 35 -17.33 2.79 -15.66
CA VAL A 35 -17.27 2.50 -17.11
C VAL A 35 -15.82 2.28 -17.56
N PHE A 36 -14.89 3.11 -17.10
CA PHE A 36 -13.47 2.99 -17.41
C PHE A 36 -12.89 1.67 -16.87
N LEU A 37 -13.21 1.32 -15.63
CA LEU A 37 -12.66 0.13 -14.98
C LEU A 37 -13.25 -1.18 -15.51
N VAL A 38 -14.51 -1.20 -15.94
CA VAL A 38 -15.10 -2.37 -16.62
C VAL A 38 -14.36 -2.69 -17.92
N LYS A 39 -13.82 -1.67 -18.61
CA LYS A 39 -13.05 -1.85 -19.85
C LYS A 39 -11.56 -2.09 -19.62
N HIS A 40 -11.03 -1.84 -18.41
CA HIS A 40 -9.60 -1.90 -18.14
C HIS A 40 -9.22 -3.23 -17.47
N TYR A 41 -8.44 -4.05 -18.16
CA TYR A 41 -7.85 -5.27 -17.61
C TYR A 41 -6.32 -5.19 -17.63
N PRO A 42 -5.61 -5.58 -16.56
CA PRO A 42 -6.12 -6.00 -15.25
C PRO A 42 -6.46 -4.83 -14.32
N ILE A 43 -7.36 -5.05 -13.36
CA ILE A 43 -7.69 -4.09 -12.29
C ILE A 43 -6.73 -4.29 -11.13
N TRP A 44 -6.09 -3.22 -10.68
CA TRP A 44 -5.16 -3.22 -9.55
C TRP A 44 -5.75 -2.48 -8.35
N SER A 45 -5.27 -2.76 -7.14
CA SER A 45 -5.78 -2.15 -5.90
C SER A 45 -5.77 -0.61 -5.89
N HIS A 46 -4.83 0.04 -6.57
CA HIS A 46 -4.79 1.50 -6.66
C HIS A 46 -5.92 2.09 -7.52
N HIS A 47 -6.53 1.30 -8.42
CA HIS A 47 -7.64 1.76 -9.23
C HIS A 47 -8.90 2.01 -8.41
N TYR A 48 -9.04 1.38 -7.24
CA TYR A 48 -10.18 1.63 -6.37
C TYR A 48 -10.24 3.07 -5.88
N LEU A 49 -9.14 3.83 -5.90
CA LEU A 49 -9.14 5.25 -5.53
C LEU A 49 -10.10 6.07 -6.42
N PHE A 50 -10.22 5.72 -7.71
CA PHE A 50 -11.15 6.39 -8.63
C PHE A 50 -12.63 6.17 -8.29
N ILE A 51 -12.94 5.12 -7.51
CA ILE A 51 -14.30 4.81 -7.03
C ILE A 51 -14.50 5.36 -5.61
N PHE A 52 -13.51 5.18 -4.72
CA PHE A 52 -13.64 5.57 -3.32
C PHE A 52 -13.80 7.07 -3.12
N THR A 53 -13.09 7.91 -3.89
CA THR A 53 -13.18 9.36 -3.76
C THR A 53 -14.60 9.89 -4.05
N PRO A 54 -15.22 9.61 -5.22
CA PRO A 54 -16.58 10.06 -5.47
C PRO A 54 -17.61 9.39 -4.54
N MET A 55 -17.39 8.14 -4.10
CA MET A 55 -18.25 7.53 -3.08
C MET A 55 -18.18 8.24 -1.73
N ALA A 56 -16.99 8.63 -1.26
CA ALA A 56 -16.83 9.36 -0.02
C ALA A 56 -17.53 10.73 -0.08
N TRP A 57 -17.46 11.40 -1.23
CA TRP A 57 -18.19 12.65 -1.47
C TRP A 57 -19.71 12.43 -1.47
N LEU A 58 -20.21 11.42 -2.19
CA LEU A 58 -21.65 11.11 -2.14
C LEU A 58 -22.12 10.73 -0.73
N ALA A 59 -21.30 10.00 0.02
CA ALA A 59 -21.57 9.68 1.41
C ALA A 59 -21.61 10.92 2.32
N SER A 60 -20.85 11.99 2.05
CA SER A 60 -20.91 13.20 2.88
C SER A 60 -22.27 13.90 2.83
N TYR A 61 -23.05 13.72 1.76
CA TYR A 61 -24.41 14.26 1.72
C TYR A 61 -25.33 13.61 2.76
N SER A 62 -25.08 12.37 3.20
CA SER A 62 -25.82 11.77 4.32
C SER A 62 -25.55 12.55 5.63
N MET A 63 -24.33 13.07 5.81
CA MET A 63 -23.96 13.91 6.95
C MET A 63 -24.65 15.29 6.88
N THR A 64 -24.84 15.88 5.71
CA THR A 64 -25.59 17.14 5.59
C THR A 64 -27.04 16.99 6.06
N GLY A 65 -27.67 15.84 5.78
CA GLY A 65 -28.99 15.47 6.31
C GLY A 65 -29.02 15.45 7.84
N VAL A 66 -27.98 14.87 8.46
CA VAL A 66 -27.79 14.82 9.91
C VAL A 66 -27.63 16.23 10.50
N LEU A 67 -26.70 17.02 9.96
CA LEU A 67 -26.40 18.35 10.47
C LEU A 67 -27.62 19.28 10.37
N ASP A 68 -28.30 19.32 9.23
CA ASP A 68 -29.50 20.13 9.05
C ASP A 68 -30.63 19.74 10.02
N PHE A 69 -30.74 18.46 10.35
CA PHE A 69 -31.76 17.96 11.28
C PHE A 69 -31.47 18.42 12.71
N TYR A 70 -30.23 18.25 13.18
CA TYR A 70 -29.85 18.58 14.56
C TYR A 70 -29.61 20.08 14.81
N GLN A 71 -29.28 20.87 13.78
CA GLN A 71 -29.12 22.32 13.90
C GLN A 71 -30.47 23.07 13.95
N ARG A 72 -31.57 22.44 13.50
CA ARG A 72 -32.91 23.06 13.56
C ARG A 72 -33.44 23.07 15.00
N ARG A 73 -33.61 24.27 15.55
CA ARG A 73 -34.14 24.54 16.91
C ARG A 73 -35.52 23.89 17.19
N ASP A 74 -36.25 23.56 16.14
CA ASP A 74 -37.63 23.05 16.16
C ASP A 74 -37.76 21.52 15.87
N TRP A 75 -36.68 20.73 15.98
CA TRP A 75 -36.73 19.28 15.71
C TRP A 75 -37.85 18.52 16.47
N ARG A 76 -38.27 19.02 17.65
CA ARG A 76 -39.41 18.49 18.42
C ARG A 76 -40.78 18.69 17.76
N LYS A 77 -40.95 19.70 16.89
CA LYS A 77 -42.20 19.96 16.15
C LYS A 77 -42.37 19.01 14.96
N HIS A 78 -41.28 18.62 14.31
CA HIS A 78 -41.29 17.60 13.24
C HIS A 78 -41.55 16.18 13.77
N LEU A 79 -41.26 15.92 15.05
CA LEU A 79 -41.70 14.69 15.71
C LEU A 79 -43.24 14.54 15.72
N LYS A 80 -43.97 15.67 15.73
CA LYS A 80 -45.45 15.71 15.73
C LYS A 80 -46.05 15.76 14.32
N ARG A 81 -45.31 16.29 13.33
CA ARG A 81 -45.64 16.27 11.91
C ARG A 81 -44.63 15.36 11.21
N LEU A 82 -44.84 14.04 11.31
CA LEU A 82 -43.95 13.02 10.76
C LEU A 82 -43.88 13.08 9.22
N ASN A 83 -43.09 14.02 8.69
CA ASN A 83 -42.56 13.91 7.33
C ASN A 83 -41.52 12.79 7.35
N PHE A 84 -41.96 11.58 7.02
CA PHE A 84 -41.19 10.34 7.05
C PHE A 84 -39.73 10.47 6.53
N PRO A 85 -39.46 11.10 5.36
CA PRO A 85 -38.09 11.22 4.86
C PRO A 85 -37.22 12.23 5.63
N GLU A 86 -37.79 13.29 6.20
CA GLU A 86 -37.05 14.34 6.93
C GLU A 86 -36.50 13.85 8.27
N PHE A 87 -37.14 12.84 8.87
CA PHE A 87 -36.73 12.26 10.14
C PHE A 87 -35.90 10.99 9.98
N ILE A 88 -36.30 10.11 9.06
CA ILE A 88 -35.69 8.77 8.94
C ILE A 88 -34.32 8.81 8.26
N LEU A 89 -34.13 9.64 7.24
CA LEU A 89 -32.84 9.73 6.54
C LEU A 89 -31.70 10.20 7.48
N PRO A 90 -31.87 11.28 8.29
CA PRO A 90 -30.86 11.68 9.27
C PRO A 90 -30.65 10.64 10.38
N LEU A 91 -31.72 10.00 10.86
CA LEU A 91 -31.62 8.99 11.92
C LEU A 91 -30.79 7.78 11.46
N ILE A 92 -31.11 7.21 10.30
CA ILE A 92 -30.36 6.08 9.76
C ILE A 92 -28.93 6.48 9.43
N SER A 93 -28.71 7.67 8.86
CA SER A 93 -27.36 8.18 8.58
C SER A 93 -26.52 8.29 9.86
N THR A 94 -27.10 8.78 10.95
CA THR A 94 -26.45 8.83 12.27
C THR A 94 -26.09 7.44 12.78
N LEU A 95 -27.02 6.48 12.70
CA LEU A 95 -26.78 5.09 13.13
C LEU A 95 -25.65 4.44 12.32
N LEU A 96 -25.62 4.63 11.01
CA LEU A 96 -24.57 4.12 10.12
C LEU A 96 -23.20 4.73 10.46
N LEU A 97 -23.14 6.04 10.74
CA LEU A 97 -21.91 6.71 11.14
C LEU A 97 -21.38 6.19 12.49
N VAL A 98 -22.26 6.06 13.50
CA VAL A 98 -21.89 5.51 14.81
C VAL A 98 -21.39 4.07 14.67
N TYR A 99 -22.08 3.25 13.89
CA TYR A 99 -21.64 1.88 13.59
C TYR A 99 -20.26 1.88 12.91
N GLY A 100 -20.04 2.76 11.94
CA GLY A 100 -18.77 2.90 11.24
C GLY A 100 -17.60 3.24 12.14
N VAL A 101 -17.76 4.27 12.97
CA VAL A 101 -16.74 4.70 13.93
C VAL A 101 -16.45 3.57 14.92
N SER A 102 -17.46 2.84 15.40
CA SER A 102 -17.27 1.72 16.34
C SER A 102 -16.48 0.54 15.76
N LYS A 103 -16.47 0.38 14.43
CA LYS A 103 -15.75 -0.68 13.72
C LYS A 103 -14.44 -0.20 13.11
N PHE A 104 -14.18 1.11 13.13
CA PHE A 104 -12.97 1.67 12.58
C PHE A 104 -11.81 1.34 13.52
N PRO A 105 -10.79 0.58 13.08
CA PRO A 105 -9.62 0.35 13.90
C PRO A 105 -8.89 1.69 14.06
N PHE A 106 -8.97 2.28 15.26
CA PHE A 106 -8.22 3.50 15.61
C PHE A 106 -6.71 3.26 15.74
N SER A 107 -6.27 2.02 15.52
CA SER A 107 -4.86 1.72 15.31
C SER A 107 -4.41 2.43 14.04
N ILE A 108 -3.53 3.42 14.18
CA ILE A 108 -2.65 3.83 13.09
C ILE A 108 -2.07 2.52 12.54
N PRO A 109 -2.22 2.20 11.24
CA PRO A 109 -1.44 1.12 10.68
C PRO A 109 0.01 1.56 10.84
N THR A 110 0.64 1.12 11.92
CA THR A 110 2.08 0.91 11.90
C THR A 110 2.25 0.01 10.70
N PHE A 111 2.92 0.52 9.66
CA PHE A 111 3.46 -0.37 8.63
C PHE A 111 4.12 -1.47 9.44
N PRO A 112 3.64 -2.73 9.37
CA PRO A 112 4.24 -3.78 10.15
C PRO A 112 5.70 -3.72 9.78
N GLU A 113 6.54 -3.28 10.72
CA GLU A 113 7.96 -3.31 10.55
C GLU A 113 8.21 -4.80 10.39
N ASN A 114 8.38 -5.21 9.13
CA ASN A 114 8.48 -6.62 8.83
C ASN A 114 9.71 -7.06 9.61
N ALA A 115 9.54 -7.91 10.64
CA ALA A 115 10.64 -8.29 11.53
C ALA A 115 11.87 -8.73 10.72
N GLN A 116 11.63 -9.36 9.56
CA GLN A 116 12.65 -9.71 8.58
C GLN A 116 13.39 -8.51 7.96
N GLN A 117 12.69 -7.41 7.63
CA GLN A 117 13.32 -6.17 7.16
C GLN A 117 14.13 -5.51 8.26
N ALA A 118 13.63 -5.46 9.50
CA ALA A 118 14.38 -4.92 10.64
C ALA A 118 15.68 -5.72 10.86
N ILE A 119 15.60 -7.05 10.88
CA ILE A 119 16.77 -7.94 10.97
C ILE A 119 17.72 -7.70 9.79
N ALA A 120 17.21 -7.62 8.56
CA ALA A 120 18.04 -7.37 7.38
C ALA A 120 18.79 -6.02 7.46
N ILE A 121 18.12 -4.96 7.92
CA ILE A 121 18.73 -3.64 8.14
C ILE A 121 19.85 -3.73 9.17
N GLU A 122 19.61 -4.40 10.30
CA GLU A 122 20.63 -4.56 11.35
C GLU A 122 21.82 -5.41 10.88
N VAL A 123 21.59 -6.47 10.10
CA VAL A 123 22.67 -7.26 9.48
C VAL A 123 23.54 -6.41 8.55
N LEU A 124 22.92 -5.56 7.72
CA LEU A 124 23.64 -4.65 6.84
C LEU A 124 24.46 -3.61 7.61
N LYS A 125 23.89 -3.04 8.67
CA LYS A 125 24.59 -2.08 9.54
C LYS A 125 25.79 -2.71 10.25
N LYS A 126 25.65 -3.95 10.75
CA LYS A 126 26.71 -4.69 11.45
C LYS A 126 27.96 -4.89 10.58
N HIS A 127 27.79 -5.08 9.28
CA HIS A 127 28.89 -5.32 8.33
C HIS A 127 29.25 -4.08 7.51
N LYS A 128 28.87 -2.88 7.96
CA LYS A 128 29.20 -1.63 7.28
C LYS A 128 30.70 -1.38 7.36
N GLY A 129 31.41 -1.57 6.24
CA GLY A 129 32.82 -1.21 6.11
C GLY A 129 33.03 0.14 5.42
N ALA A 130 34.28 0.39 5.01
CA ALA A 130 34.67 1.65 4.37
C ALA A 130 34.00 1.89 3.00
N ASN A 131 33.72 0.82 2.25
CA ASN A 131 32.98 0.90 1.00
C ASN A 131 31.47 0.74 1.29
N GLN A 132 30.71 1.80 1.02
CA GLN A 132 29.28 1.88 1.34
C GLN A 132 28.37 1.20 0.31
N TRP A 133 28.93 0.61 -0.77
CA TRP A 133 28.15 -0.10 -1.77
C TRP A 133 27.61 -1.43 -1.24
N VAL A 134 26.29 -1.61 -1.40
CA VAL A 134 25.55 -2.84 -1.12
C VAL A 134 24.70 -3.20 -2.34
N PHE A 135 24.56 -4.50 -2.61
CA PHE A 135 23.52 -4.98 -3.50
C PHE A 135 22.33 -5.48 -2.69
N VAL A 136 21.16 -4.91 -2.90
CA VAL A 136 19.89 -5.42 -2.32
C VAL A 136 18.84 -5.59 -3.41
N ASP A 137 18.01 -6.62 -3.32
CA ASP A 137 16.86 -6.81 -4.22
C ASP A 137 15.57 -6.13 -3.74
N GLU A 138 15.63 -5.53 -2.54
CA GLU A 138 14.61 -4.70 -1.91
C GLU A 138 15.23 -3.34 -1.48
N PRO A 139 15.07 -2.28 -2.29
CA PRO A 139 15.80 -1.01 -2.10
C PRO A 139 15.56 -0.31 -0.76
N ILE A 140 14.39 -0.49 -0.16
CA ILE A 140 14.05 0.14 1.12
C ILE A 140 14.99 -0.31 2.25
N ILE A 141 15.51 -1.54 2.19
CA ILE A 141 16.44 -2.07 3.19
C ILE A 141 17.77 -1.30 3.16
N ALA A 142 18.35 -1.09 1.98
CA ALA A 142 19.59 -0.34 1.85
C ALA A 142 19.43 1.15 2.18
N PHE A 143 18.29 1.73 1.79
CA PHE A 143 17.95 3.11 2.15
C PHE A 143 17.89 3.29 3.67
N SER A 144 17.16 2.41 4.38
CA SER A 144 17.05 2.44 5.84
C SER A 144 18.38 2.16 6.56
N ALA A 145 19.29 1.42 5.92
CA ALA A 145 20.65 1.19 6.43
C ALA A 145 21.65 2.32 6.09
N ASN A 146 21.23 3.34 5.34
CA ASN A 146 22.09 4.42 4.84
C ASN A 146 23.33 3.88 4.10
N LEU A 147 23.07 3.00 3.11
CA LEU A 147 24.05 2.39 2.23
C LEU A 147 23.74 2.70 0.76
N LEU A 148 24.78 2.73 -0.07
CA LEU A 148 24.67 3.03 -1.49
C LEU A 148 24.33 1.77 -2.29
N VAL A 149 23.40 1.87 -3.24
CA VAL A 149 23.05 0.77 -4.15
C VAL A 149 23.47 1.15 -5.56
N PRO A 150 24.13 0.27 -6.34
CA PRO A 150 24.50 0.59 -7.70
C PRO A 150 23.29 1.04 -8.53
N PRO A 151 23.40 2.15 -9.29
CA PRO A 151 22.25 2.82 -9.90
C PRO A 151 21.48 1.94 -10.89
N GLU A 152 22.15 1.04 -11.58
CA GLU A 152 21.56 0.11 -12.56
C GLU A 152 20.52 -0.84 -11.90
N VAL A 153 20.76 -1.17 -10.62
CA VAL A 153 19.96 -2.10 -9.80
C VAL A 153 19.23 -1.43 -8.62
N ALA A 154 19.36 -0.11 -8.46
CA ALA A 154 18.71 0.67 -7.41
C ALA A 154 17.17 0.55 -7.41
N VAL A 155 16.58 0.22 -8.57
CA VAL A 155 15.15 -0.11 -8.71
C VAL A 155 15.02 -1.47 -9.38
N LEU A 156 15.55 -2.53 -8.78
CA LEU A 156 15.25 -3.89 -9.21
C LEU A 156 13.78 -4.19 -8.87
N SER A 157 12.98 -4.56 -9.86
CA SER A 157 11.56 -4.86 -9.66
C SER A 157 11.13 -6.08 -10.47
N SER A 158 10.05 -6.72 -10.03
CA SER A 158 9.47 -7.87 -10.76
C SER A 158 9.10 -7.49 -12.20
N LYS A 159 8.68 -6.24 -12.44
CA LYS A 159 8.34 -5.74 -13.79
C LYS A 159 9.58 -5.62 -14.68
N ARG A 160 10.71 -5.16 -14.14
CA ARG A 160 11.95 -5.03 -14.91
C ARG A 160 12.53 -6.41 -15.28
N LEU A 161 12.46 -7.36 -14.35
CA LEU A 161 12.83 -8.76 -14.62
C LEU A 161 11.89 -9.40 -15.65
N ALA A 162 10.57 -9.18 -15.54
CA ALA A 162 9.58 -9.76 -16.44
C ALA A 162 9.65 -9.18 -17.86
N SER A 163 10.00 -7.90 -18.00
CA SER A 163 10.17 -7.24 -19.31
C SER A 163 11.52 -7.52 -19.96
N GLY A 164 12.46 -8.18 -19.27
CA GLY A 164 13.81 -8.41 -19.77
C GLY A 164 14.70 -7.16 -19.83
N SER A 165 14.25 -6.02 -19.29
CA SER A 165 15.06 -4.79 -19.20
C SER A 165 16.29 -4.94 -18.31
N ILE A 166 16.30 -5.94 -17.43
CA ILE A 166 17.44 -6.40 -16.66
C ILE A 166 17.20 -7.87 -16.28
N SER A 167 18.25 -8.68 -16.28
CA SER A 167 18.23 -10.10 -15.94
C SER A 167 19.29 -10.42 -14.87
N PHE A 168 19.17 -11.56 -14.19
CA PHE A 168 20.19 -12.01 -13.24
C PHE A 168 21.55 -12.29 -13.90
N HIS A 169 21.59 -12.52 -15.20
CA HIS A 169 22.84 -12.62 -15.98
C HIS A 169 23.55 -11.26 -16.10
N ASP A 170 22.83 -10.15 -16.01
CA ASP A 170 23.41 -8.79 -16.16
C ASP A 170 23.96 -8.25 -14.84
N ILE A 171 23.73 -8.97 -13.72
CA ILE A 171 24.11 -8.53 -12.38
C ILE A 171 25.61 -8.73 -12.09
N PRO A 172 26.26 -9.86 -12.43
CA PRO A 172 27.70 -10.04 -12.16
C PRO A 172 28.60 -8.93 -12.72
N PRO A 173 28.42 -8.43 -13.96
CA PRO A 173 29.18 -7.28 -14.45
C PRO A 173 29.00 -6.01 -13.59
N ILE A 174 27.79 -5.77 -13.08
CA ILE A 174 27.49 -4.63 -12.20
C ILE A 174 28.19 -4.84 -10.85
N LEU A 175 28.11 -6.04 -10.27
CA LEU A 175 28.80 -6.37 -9.03
C LEU A 175 30.32 -6.26 -9.18
N ALA A 176 30.88 -6.62 -10.33
CA ALA A 176 32.31 -6.49 -10.60
C ALA A 176 32.76 -5.02 -10.69
N ARG A 177 31.90 -4.14 -11.24
CA ARG A 177 32.18 -2.70 -11.40
C ARG A 177 32.16 -1.95 -10.07
N TYR A 178 31.15 -2.19 -9.24
CA TYR A 178 30.95 -1.43 -7.99
C TYR A 178 31.52 -2.13 -6.75
N GLN A 179 31.81 -3.43 -6.86
CA GLN A 179 32.35 -4.28 -5.80
C GLN A 179 31.65 -4.04 -4.44
N PRO A 180 30.33 -4.25 -4.36
CA PRO A 180 29.62 -4.04 -3.10
C PRO A 180 30.20 -4.97 -2.03
N GLN A 181 30.40 -4.45 -0.82
CA GLN A 181 30.94 -5.25 0.29
C GLN A 181 29.95 -6.32 0.74
N GLN A 182 28.67 -6.03 0.56
CA GLN A 182 27.58 -6.86 1.01
C GLN A 182 26.54 -7.06 -0.10
N ILE A 183 25.94 -8.23 -0.12
CA ILE A 183 24.84 -8.59 -1.01
C ILE A 183 23.75 -9.20 -0.13
N LEU A 184 22.54 -8.63 -0.16
CA LEU A 184 21.39 -9.13 0.58
C LEU A 184 20.23 -9.38 -0.39
N LEU A 185 19.74 -10.62 -0.40
CA LEU A 185 18.62 -11.06 -1.22
C LEU A 185 17.46 -11.42 -0.28
N SER A 186 16.35 -10.69 -0.32
CA SER A 186 15.12 -11.01 0.43
C SER A 186 13.98 -11.46 -0.50
N ARG A 187 13.74 -10.72 -1.59
CA ARG A 187 12.56 -10.89 -2.44
C ARG A 187 12.74 -11.93 -3.54
N PHE A 188 13.95 -12.08 -4.05
CA PHE A 188 14.25 -12.87 -5.25
C PHE A 188 15.27 -13.98 -5.02
N VAL A 189 15.51 -14.39 -3.77
CA VAL A 189 16.47 -15.43 -3.39
C VAL A 189 16.43 -16.64 -4.34
N GLY A 190 15.24 -17.24 -4.52
CA GLY A 190 15.10 -18.42 -5.37
C GLY A 190 15.47 -18.18 -6.84
N ARG A 191 15.07 -17.04 -7.42
CA ARG A 191 15.36 -16.73 -8.83
C ARG A 191 16.83 -16.36 -9.02
N ALA A 192 17.39 -15.58 -8.11
CA ALA A 192 18.79 -15.16 -8.12
C ALA A 192 19.72 -16.38 -8.01
N LEU A 193 19.44 -17.29 -7.08
CA LEU A 193 20.27 -18.48 -6.85
C LEU A 193 20.02 -19.61 -7.84
N SER A 194 18.91 -19.58 -8.58
CA SER A 194 18.69 -20.48 -9.73
C SER A 194 19.47 -20.09 -10.98
N ASN A 195 20.02 -18.86 -11.03
CA ASN A 195 20.81 -18.41 -12.16
C ASN A 195 22.28 -18.79 -11.97
N ASP A 196 22.82 -19.63 -12.86
CA ASP A 196 24.19 -20.13 -12.74
C ASP A 196 25.24 -19.02 -12.75
N SER A 197 25.10 -18.03 -13.63
CA SER A 197 26.06 -16.93 -13.75
C SER A 197 26.21 -16.13 -12.45
N LEU A 198 25.08 -15.73 -11.85
CA LEU A 198 25.08 -15.04 -10.57
C LEU A 198 25.55 -15.95 -9.43
N LYS A 199 25.06 -17.19 -9.37
CA LYS A 199 25.44 -18.14 -8.33
C LYS A 199 26.95 -18.40 -8.33
N THR A 200 27.55 -18.71 -9.48
CA THR A 200 28.99 -18.92 -9.62
C THR A 200 29.78 -17.67 -9.25
N TYR A 201 29.31 -16.48 -9.63
CA TYR A 201 29.95 -15.23 -9.23
C TYR A 201 29.96 -15.03 -7.71
N LEU A 202 28.80 -15.24 -7.06
CA LEU A 202 28.66 -15.14 -5.60
C LEU A 202 29.57 -16.14 -4.89
N GLU A 203 29.57 -17.42 -5.30
CA GLU A 203 30.41 -18.45 -4.68
C GLU A 203 31.90 -18.17 -4.83
N LYS A 204 32.30 -17.56 -5.95
CA LYS A 204 33.70 -17.19 -6.22
C LYS A 204 34.17 -16.04 -5.34
N TYR A 205 33.42 -14.94 -5.28
CA TYR A 205 33.89 -13.68 -4.68
C TYR A 205 33.30 -13.37 -3.31
N TYR A 206 32.24 -14.06 -2.88
CA TYR A 206 31.55 -13.77 -1.64
C TYR A 206 31.40 -15.01 -0.77
N SER A 207 31.38 -14.79 0.54
CA SER A 207 31.08 -15.81 1.55
C SER A 207 29.65 -15.61 2.04
N ARG A 208 28.86 -16.69 2.03
CA ARG A 208 27.50 -16.64 2.56
C ARG A 208 27.56 -16.57 4.09
N ASN A 209 26.91 -15.57 4.66
CA ASN A 209 26.77 -15.46 6.10
C ASN A 209 25.49 -16.19 6.52
N SER A 210 25.64 -17.35 7.16
CA SER A 210 24.53 -18.14 7.70
C SER A 210 24.29 -17.90 9.19
N LEU A 211 25.08 -17.03 9.83
CA LEU A 211 25.21 -16.97 11.30
C LEU A 211 24.50 -15.77 11.95
N ASP A 212 24.03 -14.79 11.17
CA ASP A 212 23.48 -13.54 11.70
C ASP A 212 21.95 -13.41 11.60
N ALA A 213 21.26 -14.47 11.18
CA ALA A 213 19.82 -14.60 11.40
C ALA A 213 19.59 -15.23 12.78
N PRO A 214 18.80 -14.61 13.69
CA PRO A 214 18.43 -15.23 14.95
C PRO A 214 17.88 -16.64 14.70
N GLN A 215 18.47 -17.67 15.32
CA GLN A 215 18.11 -19.08 15.07
C GLN A 215 16.64 -19.43 15.39
N GLU A 216 15.92 -18.54 16.06
CA GLU A 216 14.52 -18.71 16.45
C GLU A 216 13.52 -18.24 15.38
N GLU A 217 13.94 -17.45 14.38
CA GLU A 217 13.09 -17.04 13.27
C GLU A 217 13.60 -17.62 11.94
N LYS A 218 12.70 -18.25 11.16
CA LYS A 218 12.97 -18.65 9.78
C LYS A 218 13.13 -17.40 8.91
N VAL A 219 14.28 -16.75 9.00
CA VAL A 219 14.62 -15.58 8.21
C VAL A 219 14.82 -16.02 6.76
N ASN A 220 13.96 -15.53 5.86
CA ASN A 220 13.96 -15.91 4.45
C ASN A 220 14.76 -14.91 3.58
N PHE A 221 16.00 -14.60 3.99
CA PHE A 221 16.92 -13.84 3.16
C PHE A 221 18.29 -14.53 3.07
N ALA A 222 19.04 -14.24 2.00
CA ALA A 222 20.41 -14.69 1.82
C ALA A 222 21.34 -13.48 1.87
N HIS A 223 22.27 -13.48 2.84
CA HIS A 223 23.28 -12.45 3.02
C HIS A 223 24.66 -12.99 2.64
N TYR A 224 25.42 -12.20 1.90
CA TYR A 224 26.77 -12.50 1.46
C TYR A 224 27.68 -11.31 1.72
N VAL A 225 28.91 -11.61 2.12
CA VAL A 225 29.96 -10.62 2.39
C VAL A 225 31.14 -10.91 1.47
N LEU A 226 31.76 -9.85 0.93
CA LEU A 226 32.92 -9.97 0.05
C LEU A 226 34.05 -10.73 0.74
N LYS A 227 34.67 -11.70 0.05
CA LYS A 227 35.84 -12.41 0.56
C LYS A 227 37.04 -11.45 0.57
N ASN A 228 37.75 -11.43 1.70
CA ASN A 228 39.06 -10.79 1.80
C ASN A 228 40.12 -11.60 1.07
#